data_AF-A0A1G3Y6B9-F1
#
_entry.id   AF-A0A1G3Y6B9-F1
#
_cell.length_a   1.000
_cell.length_b   1.000
_cell.length_c   1.000
_cell.angle_alpha   90.00
_cell.angle_beta   90.00
_cell.angle_gamma   90.00
#
_symmetry.space_group_name_H-M   'P 1'
#
loop_
_entity.id
_entity.type
_entity.pdbx_description
1 polymer ?
#
loop_
_entity_poly.entity_id
_entity_poly.type
_entity_poly.pdbx_seq_one_letter_code
_entity_poly.pdbx_strand_id
1 'polypeptide(L)' 'MGTPDRSGRRDQRKRGQAQGLVAFAVKLDGERERQVHELAESRQTGLDETVAAVFVRGSAA' A
#
# COMPACT_ATOMS: atom_id res chain seq x y z
N MET A 1 6.83 16.86 22.86
CA MET A 1 5.76 16.09 22.18
C MET A 1 5.67 16.61 20.76
N GLY A 2 6.48 16.07 19.85
CA GLY A 2 6.60 16.55 18.46
C GLY A 2 5.41 16.05 17.63
N THR A 3 4.72 16.98 16.98
CA THR A 3 3.67 16.70 15.99
C THR A 3 4.22 15.80 14.88
N PRO A 4 3.46 14.81 14.36
CA PRO A 4 3.91 14.03 13.22
C PRO A 4 4.04 14.96 12.02
N ASP A 5 5.29 15.14 11.61
CA ASP A 5 5.72 15.96 10.50
C ASP A 5 4.95 15.57 9.22
N ARG A 6 4.30 16.57 8.59
CA ARG A 6 3.60 16.42 7.29
C ARG A 6 4.57 16.08 6.14
N SER A 7 5.86 15.99 6.49
CA SER A 7 7.01 15.24 5.96
C SER A 7 6.77 14.17 4.89
N GLY A 8 6.20 13.05 5.32
CA GLY A 8 6.27 11.77 4.59
C GLY A 8 5.43 11.70 3.31
N ARG A 9 4.38 12.51 3.18
CA ARG A 9 3.46 12.43 2.03
C ARG A 9 4.10 12.87 0.71
N ARG A 10 5.09 13.77 0.75
CA ARG A 10 5.72 14.31 -0.46
C ARG A 10 6.72 13.34 -1.06
N ASP A 11 7.50 12.67 -0.21
CA ASP A 11 8.46 11.66 -0.65
C ASP A 11 7.76 10.38 -1.12
N GLN A 12 6.66 9.98 -0.48
CA GLN A 12 5.83 8.87 -0.98
C GLN A 12 5.25 9.17 -2.37
N ARG A 13 4.81 10.42 -2.62
CA ARG A 13 4.33 10.83 -3.95
C ARG A 13 5.43 10.84 -5.01
N LYS A 14 6.66 11.25 -4.67
CA LYS A 14 7.80 11.19 -5.59
C LYS A 14 8.17 9.76 -5.94
N ARG A 15 8.21 8.85 -4.95
CA ARG A 15 8.48 7.43 -5.16
C ARG A 15 7.37 6.76 -5.98
N GLY A 16 6.12 7.16 -5.77
CA GLY A 16 4.96 6.70 -6.54
C GLY A 16 5.07 7.05 -8.02
N GLN A 17 5.29 8.33 -8.32
CA GLN A 17 5.40 8.79 -9.72
C GLN A 17 6.65 8.26 -10.43
N ALA A 18 7.77 8.07 -9.72
CA ALA A 18 8.97 7.46 -10.29
C ALA A 18 8.76 5.98 -10.69
N GLN A 19 7.77 5.31 -10.10
CA GLN A 19 7.44 3.91 -10.35
C GLN A 19 6.23 3.74 -11.28
N GLY A 20 5.63 4.83 -11.79
CA GLY A 20 4.43 4.77 -12.62
C GLY A 20 3.17 4.32 -11.86
N LEU A 21 3.16 4.42 -10.53
CA LEU A 21 2.05 3.99 -9.69
C LEU A 21 0.82 4.89 -9.93
N VAL A 22 -0.26 4.30 -10.41
CA VAL A 22 -1.56 4.97 -10.59
C VAL A 22 -2.34 4.84 -9.30
N ALA A 23 -2.84 5.97 -8.79
CA ALA A 23 -3.74 5.97 -7.64
C ALA A 23 -5.07 5.31 -8.03
N PHE A 24 -5.23 4.04 -7.67
CA PHE A 24 -6.42 3.25 -7.95
C PHE A 24 -7.19 3.01 -6.65
N ALA A 25 -8.25 3.79 -6.41
CA ALA A 25 -9.11 3.62 -5.25
C ALA A 25 -10.08 2.46 -5.51
N VAL A 26 -9.82 1.30 -4.91
CA VAL A 26 -10.75 0.17 -4.94
C VAL A 26 -11.48 0.05 -3.60
N LYS A 27 -12.77 -0.27 -3.64
CA LYS A 27 -13.53 -0.58 -2.43
C LYS A 27 -13.32 -2.05 -2.10
N LEU A 28 -12.67 -2.31 -0.97
CA LEU A 28 -12.54 -3.63 -0.39
C LEU A 28 -13.58 -3.80 0.72
N ASP A 29 -13.97 -5.06 0.96
CA ASP A 29 -14.70 -5.41 2.17
C ASP A 29 -13.80 -5.19 3.40
N GLY A 30 -14.37 -4.78 4.54
CA GLY A 30 -13.59 -4.47 5.74
C GLY A 30 -12.76 -5.65 6.24
N GLU A 31 -13.24 -6.88 6.05
CA GLU A 31 -12.45 -8.07 6.40
C GLU A 31 -11.22 -8.23 5.51
N ARG A 32 -11.36 -7.96 4.20
CA ARG A 32 -10.26 -8.07 3.23
C ARG A 32 -9.24 -6.98 3.41
N GLU A 33 -9.67 -5.75 3.69
CA GLU A 33 -8.76 -4.64 4.01
C GLU A 33 -7.92 -4.97 5.26
N ARG A 34 -8.56 -5.49 6.30
CA ARG A 34 -7.86 -5.96 7.51
C ARG A 34 -6.87 -7.09 7.22
N GLN A 35 -7.23 -8.08 6.42
CA GLN A 35 -6.31 -9.16 6.04
C GLN A 35 -5.09 -8.66 5.27
N VAL A 36 -5.26 -7.67 4.37
CA VAL A 36 -4.13 -7.06 3.65
C VAL A 36 -3.24 -6.28 4.61
N HIS A 37 -3.81 -5.57 5.57
CA HIS A 37 -3.07 -4.89 6.63
C HIS A 37 -2.28 -5.86 7.51
N GLU A 38 -2.92 -6.90 8.03
CA GLU A 38 -2.27 -7.94 8.85
C GLU A 38 -1.17 -8.67 8.06
N LEU A 39 -1.38 -8.90 6.76
CA LEU A 39 -0.37 -9.49 5.88
C LEU A 39 0.84 -8.58 5.68
N ALA A 40 0.61 -7.26 5.54
CA ALA A 40 1.67 -6.28 5.42
C ALA A 40 2.49 -6.19 6.71
N GLU A 41 1.81 -6.16 7.87
CA GLU A 41 2.46 -6.18 9.19
C GLU A 41 3.27 -7.46 9.41
N SER A 42 2.69 -8.62 9.09
CA SER A 42 3.35 -9.92 9.23
C SER A 42 4.60 -10.04 8.36
N ARG A 43 4.63 -9.37 7.20
CA ARG A 43 5.77 -9.38 6.28
C ARG A 43 6.74 -8.23 6.53
N GLN A 44 6.40 -7.29 7.41
CA GLN A 44 7.11 -6.02 7.60
C GLN A 44 7.32 -5.26 6.28
N THR A 45 6.39 -5.43 5.32
CA THR A 45 6.41 -4.79 4.01
C THR A 45 5.41 -3.65 3.95
N GLY A 46 5.59 -2.74 2.99
CA GLY A 46 4.62 -1.67 2.78
C GLY A 46 3.26 -2.21 2.34
N LEU A 47 2.18 -1.49 2.65
CA LEU A 47 0.83 -1.82 2.18
C LEU A 47 0.79 -1.87 0.65
N ASP A 48 1.44 -0.91 -0.01
CA ASP A 48 1.53 -0.85 -1.48
C ASP A 48 2.20 -2.10 -2.07
N GLU A 49 3.31 -2.55 -1.47
CA GLU A 49 4.03 -3.76 -1.91
C GLU A 49 3.22 -5.03 -1.67
N THR A 50 2.52 -5.09 -0.53
CA THR A 50 1.66 -6.21 -0.16
C THR A 50 0.47 -6.33 -1.11
N VAL A 51 -0.18 -5.20 -1.40
CA VAL A 51 -1.28 -5.12 -2.38
C VAL A 51 -0.78 -5.51 -3.77
N ALA A 52 0.39 -5.01 -4.21
CA ALA A 52 0.98 -5.37 -5.49
C ALA A 52 1.26 -6.89 -5.58
N ALA A 53 1.81 -7.49 -4.53
CA ALA A 53 2.07 -8.93 -4.49
C ALA A 53 0.78 -9.77 -4.54
N VAL A 54 -0.26 -9.36 -3.81
CA VAL A 54 -1.57 -10.02 -3.85
C VAL A 54 -2.22 -9.85 -5.23
N PHE A 55 -2.12 -8.66 -5.82
CA PHE A 55 -2.68 -8.35 -7.13
C PHE A 55 -2.00 -9.16 -8.25
N VAL A 56 -0.67 -9.21 -8.29
CA VAL A 56 0.10 -10.03 -9.25
C VAL A 56 -0.25 -11.51 -9.10
N ARG A 57 -0.40 -11.99 -7.86
CA ARG A 57 -0.82 -13.38 -7.60
C ARG A 57 -2.22 -13.68 -8.14
N GLY A 58 -3.14 -12.72 -8.05
CA GLY A 58 -4.51 -12.85 -8.56
C GLY A 58 -4.63 -12.66 -10.08
N SER A 59 -3.71 -11.91 -10.70
CA SER A 59 -3.72 -11.65 -12.14
C SER A 59 -2.98 -12.69 -12.98
N ALA A 60 -2.27 -13.64 -12.35
CA ALA A 60 -1.60 -14.76 -13.03
C ALA A 60 -2.57 -15.86 -13.50
N ALA A 61 -3.80 -15.48 -13.87
CA ALA A 61 -4.85 -16.36 -14.36
C ALA A 61 -4.79 -16.50 -15.89
#